data_AF-A0A2V7M9H5-F1
#
_entry.id   AF-A0A2V7M9H5-F1
#
_cell.length_a   1.000
_cell.length_b   1.000
_cell.length_c   1.000
_cell.angle_alpha   90.00
_cell.angle_beta   90.00
_cell.angle_gamma   90.00
#
_symmetry.space_group_name_H-M   'P 1'
#
loop_
_entity.id
_entity.type
_entity.pdbx_description
1 polymer ?
#
loop_
_entity_poly.entity_id
_entity_poly.type
_entity_poly.pdbx_seq_one_letter_code
_entity_poly.pdbx_strand_id
1 'polypeptide(L)' 'MALNYSWEGRAMANVKLRVTGMTCGHCQAKVEQALKGVAGVYTAIIDLPDGEAEV' A
#
# COMPACT_ATOMS: atom_id res chain seq x y z
N MET A 1 20.51 -13.17 31.40
CA MET A 1 19.32 -12.82 30.61
C MET A 1 19.49 -11.41 30.05
N ALA A 2 19.88 -11.28 28.78
CA ALA A 2 19.77 -10.02 28.07
C ALA A 2 18.45 -10.06 27.29
N LEU A 3 17.51 -9.21 27.67
CA LEU A 3 16.27 -9.04 26.93
C LEU A 3 16.64 -8.37 25.59
N ASN A 4 16.37 -9.08 24.51
CA ASN A 4 16.52 -8.60 23.14
C ASN A 4 15.53 -7.45 22.93
N TYR A 5 15.92 -6.23 23.30
CA TYR A 5 15.30 -5.01 22.81
C TYR A 5 15.77 -4.83 21.38
N SER A 6 15.04 -5.44 20.47
CA SER A 6 15.21 -5.31 19.03
C SER A 6 14.46 -4.05 18.60
N TRP A 7 15.20 -2.96 18.48
CA TRP A 7 14.74 -1.69 17.94
C TRP A 7 14.69 -1.87 16.42
N GLU A 8 13.65 -2.56 15.94
CA GLU A 8 13.37 -2.72 14.52
C GLU A 8 12.96 -1.36 13.95
N GLY A 9 13.99 -0.63 13.52
CA GLY A 9 13.86 0.52 12.65
C GLY A 9 12.91 0.18 11.51
N ARG A 10 11.93 1.04 11.31
CA ARG A 10 10.86 0.92 10.33
C ARG A 10 11.46 0.65 8.94
N ALA A 11 11.44 -0.61 8.51
CA ALA A 11 11.85 -1.00 7.17
C ALA A 11 10.75 -0.62 6.17
N MET A 12 11.12 -0.09 5.00
CA MET A 12 10.18 0.03 3.88
C MET A 12 9.75 -1.38 3.48
N ALA A 13 8.47 -1.67 3.64
CA ALA A 13 7.85 -2.92 3.25
C ALA A 13 6.92 -2.64 2.08
N ASN A 14 7.01 -3.48 1.05
CA ASN A 14 6.10 -3.42 -0.07
C ASN A 14 4.87 -4.28 0.25
N VAL A 15 3.67 -3.69 0.17
CA VAL A 15 2.43 -4.36 0.57
C VAL A 15 1.48 -4.41 -0.61
N LYS A 16 1.06 -5.64 -0.95
CA LYS A 16 0.02 -5.90 -1.96
C LYS A 16 -1.34 -6.02 -1.28
N LEU A 17 -2.26 -5.19 -1.70
CA LEU A 17 -3.64 -5.11 -1.22
C LEU A 17 -4.57 -5.45 -2.38
N ARG A 18 -5.45 -6.43 -2.20
CA ARG A 18 -6.53 -6.69 -3.16
C ARG A 18 -7.65 -5.69 -2.95
N VAL A 19 -7.94 -4.87 -3.96
CA VAL A 19 -8.96 -3.83 -3.89
C VAL A 19 -10.10 -4.20 -4.83
N THR A 20 -11.17 -4.75 -4.25
CA THR A 20 -12.40 -5.04 -4.98
C THR A 20 -13.18 -3.75 -5.25
N GLY A 21 -13.71 -3.59 -6.47
CA GLY A 21 -14.58 -2.45 -6.82
C GLY A 21 -13.91 -1.33 -7.63
N MET A 22 -12.65 -1.49 -8.05
CA MET A 22 -12.01 -0.60 -9.03
C MET A 22 -12.44 -0.97 -10.47
N THR A 23 -13.73 -0.80 -10.78
CA THR A 23 -14.30 -1.18 -12.08
C THR A 23 -14.21 -0.08 -13.14
N CYS A 24 -13.73 1.11 -12.78
CA CYS A 24 -13.59 2.26 -13.68
C CYS A 24 -12.34 3.06 -13.32
N GLY A 25 -11.72 3.74 -14.30
CA GLY A 25 -10.54 4.59 -14.09
C GLY A 25 -10.77 5.71 -13.07
N HIS A 26 -12.01 6.15 -12.86
CA HIS A 26 -12.36 7.08 -11.78
C HIS A 26 -12.21 6.46 -10.38
N CYS A 27 -12.56 5.18 -10.22
CA CYS A 27 -12.40 4.45 -8.96
C CYS A 27 -10.91 4.20 -8.65
N GLN A 28 -10.13 3.85 -9.66
CA GLN A 28 -8.67 3.73 -9.54
C GLN A 28 -8.05 5.04 -9.04
N ALA A 29 -8.34 6.17 -9.69
CA ALA A 29 -7.77 7.46 -9.31
C ALA A 29 -8.09 7.83 -7.85
N LYS A 30 -9.32 7.54 -7.40
CA LYS A 30 -9.75 7.77 -6.02
C LYS A 30 -8.94 6.93 -5.02
N VAL A 31 -8.71 5.65 -5.33
CA VAL A 31 -7.95 4.73 -4.48
C VAL A 31 -6.47 5.12 -4.45
N GLU A 32 -5.90 5.49 -5.60
CA GLU A 32 -4.50 5.93 -5.69
C GLU A 32 -4.25 7.17 -4.83
N GLN A 33 -5.15 8.16 -4.91
CA GLN A 33 -5.07 9.37 -4.08
C GLN A 33 -5.22 9.05 -2.59
N ALA A 34 -6.11 8.13 -2.23
CA ALA A 34 -6.27 7.68 -0.85
C ALA A 34 -4.99 7.02 -0.33
N LEU A 35 -4.38 6.11 -1.10
CA LEU A 35 -3.15 5.41 -0.74
C LEU A 35 -1.96 6.38 -0.63
N LYS A 36 -1.79 7.29 -1.59
CA LYS A 36 -0.76 8.35 -1.54
C LYS A 36 -0.94 9.30 -0.35
N GLY A 37 -2.15 9.42 0.19
CA GLY A 37 -2.43 10.21 1.39
C GLY A 37 -2.09 9.51 2.70
N VAL A 38 -1.77 8.20 2.69
CA VAL A 38 -1.42 7.45 3.89
C VAL A 38 0.04 7.74 4.29
N ALA A 39 0.24 8.11 5.55
CA ALA A 39 1.58 8.37 6.08
C ALA A 39 2.46 7.10 6.01
N GLY A 40 3.55 7.17 5.24
CA GLY A 40 4.49 6.06 5.03
C GLY A 40 4.37 5.39 3.66
N VAL A 41 3.38 5.77 2.84
CA VAL A 41 3.29 5.33 1.44
C VAL A 41 4.16 6.23 0.57
N TYR A 42 5.23 5.66 0.01
CA TYR A 42 6.14 6.36 -0.92
C TYR A 42 5.71 6.14 -2.37
N THR A 43 5.21 4.95 -2.66
CA THR A 43 4.79 4.50 -3.99
C THR A 43 3.40 3.90 -3.88
N ALA A 44 2.56 4.10 -4.89
CA ALA A 44 1.28 3.41 -5.00
C ALA A 44 1.08 3.06 -6.47
N ILE A 45 1.04 1.76 -6.76
CA ILE A 45 0.83 1.20 -8.10
C ILE A 45 -0.49 0.44 -8.06
N ILE A 46 -1.35 0.67 -9.05
CA ILE A 46 -2.64 -0.02 -9.15
C ILE A 46 -2.69 -0.81 -10.44
N ASP A 47 -3.01 -2.09 -10.31
CA ASP A 47 -3.24 -3.02 -11.41
C ASP A 47 -4.76 -3.33 -11.50
N LEU A 48 -5.46 -2.65 -12.42
CA LEU A 48 -6.88 -2.92 -12.70
C LEU A 48 -7.18 -4.32 -13.26
N PRO A 49 -6.36 -4.92 -14.15
CA PRO A 49 -6.71 -6.23 -14.68
C PRO A 49 -6.70 -7.32 -13.59
N ASP A 50 -5.86 -7.18 -12.55
CA ASP A 50 -5.80 -8.13 -11.42
C ASP A 50 -6.63 -7.66 -10.21
N GLY A 51 -6.97 -6.37 -10.12
CA GLY A 51 -7.67 -5.78 -8.98
C GLY A 51 -6.78 -5.63 -7.74
N GLU A 52 -5.50 -5.34 -7.96
CA GLU A 52 -4.48 -5.28 -6.92
C GLU A 52 -3.88 -3.87 -6.83
N ALA A 53 -3.53 -3.46 -5.62
CA ALA A 53 -2.85 -2.21 -5.32
C ALA A 53 -1.62 -2.49 -4.48
N GLU A 54 -0.46 -2.03 -4.93
CA GLU A 54 0.83 -2.22 -4.29
C GLU A 54 1.35 -0.88 -3.76
N VAL A 55 1.84 -0.85 -2.51
CA VAL A 55 2.43 0.35 -1.88
C VAL A 55 3.83 0.09 -1.34
#